data_AF-A0A3D2ABA5-F1
#
_entry.id   AF-A0A3D2ABA5-F1
#
_cell.length_a   1.000
_cell.length_b   1.000
_cell.length_c   1.000
_cell.angle_alpha   90.00
_cell.angle_beta   90.00
_cell.angle_gamma   90.00
#
_symmetry.space_group_name_H-M   'P 1'
#
loop_
_entity.id
_entity.type
_entity.pdbx_description
1 polymer ?
#
loop_
_entity_poly.entity_id
_entity_poly.type
_entity_poly.pdbx_seq_one_letter_code
_entity_poly.pdbx_strand_id
1 'polypeptide(L)'
;MEVFSVFDGEFNPYGRIVDLDTNEIIKAAEQFDMPGNVVYMPSTPEFEALPIAKTIETELFGTLPTQIGYCYGHSTKLNATEWHASGEVNIAATDLVIIVGLRSDVKNDKIDSSKFKAFFVPKGTAIEVYATTLHYSPCQVSNDGFRWVVALPKGTNTELERPVCDKKLIAKSKWVLAHIDNEEEISKGTVAGITGVNYEIKY
;
A
#
# COMPACT_ATOMS: atom_id res chain seq x y z
N MET A 1 11.24 -15.52 0.71
CA MET A 1 9.93 -16.04 1.16
C MET A 1 9.17 -16.58 -0.04
N GLU A 2 8.20 -17.48 0.15
CA GLU A 2 7.29 -17.90 -0.93
C GLU A 2 6.40 -16.72 -1.37
N VAL A 3 6.10 -16.64 -2.66
CA VAL A 3 5.24 -15.60 -3.26
C VAL A 3 4.01 -16.29 -3.82
N PHE A 4 2.86 -16.03 -3.22
CA PHE A 4 1.55 -16.52 -3.66
C PHE A 4 0.97 -15.61 -4.74
N SER A 5 -0.14 -15.99 -5.38
CA SER A 5 -0.95 -15.07 -6.19
C SER A 5 -2.03 -14.40 -5.34
N VAL A 6 -2.39 -13.15 -5.63
CA VAL A 6 -3.59 -12.53 -5.02
C VAL A 6 -4.90 -13.24 -5.38
N PHE A 7 -4.90 -14.12 -6.38
CA PHE A 7 -6.05 -14.96 -6.71
C PHE A 7 -6.13 -16.24 -5.86
N ASP A 8 -5.08 -16.54 -5.09
CA ASP A 8 -5.08 -17.70 -4.20
C ASP A 8 -5.92 -17.41 -2.94
N GLY A 9 -6.54 -18.45 -2.38
CA GLY A 9 -7.40 -18.32 -1.20
C GLY A 9 -6.66 -17.80 0.05
N GLU A 10 -5.33 -17.91 0.05
CA GLU A 10 -4.41 -17.38 1.04
C GLU A 10 -4.47 -15.86 1.17
N PHE A 11 -4.93 -15.13 0.15
CA PHE A 11 -5.07 -13.67 0.19
C PHE A 11 -6.33 -13.21 0.94
N ASN A 12 -7.35 -14.05 1.05
CA ASN A 12 -8.65 -13.70 1.64
C ASN A 12 -8.61 -13.06 3.04
N PRO A 13 -7.70 -13.40 3.96
CA PRO A 13 -7.60 -12.73 5.25
C PRO A 13 -7.14 -11.26 5.15
N TYR A 14 -6.44 -10.92 4.07
CA TYR A 14 -5.78 -9.63 3.90
C TYR A 14 -6.55 -8.69 2.97
N GLY A 15 -7.37 -9.24 2.07
CA GLY A 15 -8.07 -8.44 1.09
C GLY A 15 -8.99 -9.25 0.19
N ARG A 16 -9.39 -8.61 -0.90
CA ARG A 16 -10.17 -9.23 -1.98
C ARG A 16 -9.80 -8.63 -3.33
N ILE A 17 -10.08 -9.37 -4.39
CA ILE A 17 -10.12 -8.83 -5.75
C ILE A 17 -11.33 -7.91 -5.88
N VAL A 18 -11.15 -6.78 -6.56
CA VAL A 18 -12.22 -5.83 -6.86
C VAL A 18 -12.50 -5.91 -8.35
N ASP A 19 -13.75 -6.17 -8.71
CA ASP A 19 -14.19 -6.18 -10.11
C ASP A 19 -14.33 -4.74 -10.62
N LEU A 20 -13.31 -4.25 -11.32
CA LEU A 20 -13.23 -2.92 -11.91
C LEU A 20 -12.63 -2.98 -13.31
N ASP A 21 -13.15 -2.19 -14.24
CA ASP A 21 -12.44 -1.90 -15.49
C ASP A 21 -11.31 -0.91 -15.21
N THR A 22 -10.08 -1.41 -15.17
CA THR A 22 -8.88 -0.65 -14.82
C THR A 22 -8.18 0.00 -16.01
N ASN A 23 -8.69 -0.20 -17.24
CA ASN A 23 -7.97 0.17 -18.46
C ASN A 23 -7.67 1.67 -18.56
N GLU A 24 -8.61 2.54 -18.20
CA GLU A 24 -8.44 3.99 -18.32
C GLU A 24 -7.42 4.54 -17.30
N ILE A 25 -7.47 4.06 -16.06
CA ILE A 25 -6.59 4.55 -15.00
C ILE A 25 -5.17 4.03 -15.17
N ILE A 26 -4.99 2.83 -15.72
CA ILE A 26 -3.67 2.31 -16.08
C ILE A 26 -3.05 3.15 -17.20
N LYS A 27 -3.81 3.50 -18.24
CA LYS A 27 -3.32 4.39 -19.31
C LYS A 27 -2.92 5.77 -18.77
N ALA A 28 -3.69 6.32 -17.84
CA ALA A 28 -3.35 7.57 -17.17
C ALA A 28 -2.10 7.42 -16.30
N ALA A 29 -1.98 6.31 -15.55
CA ALA A 29 -0.85 6.02 -14.68
C ALA A 29 0.48 5.88 -15.44
N GLU A 30 0.43 5.40 -16.69
CA GLU A 30 1.59 5.28 -17.57
C GLU A 30 2.13 6.64 -18.05
N GLN A 31 1.37 7.73 -17.95
CA GLN A 31 1.82 9.07 -18.39
C GLN A 31 2.80 9.74 -17.42
N PHE A 32 2.87 9.26 -16.18
CA PHE A 32 3.78 9.80 -15.17
C PHE A 32 5.16 9.13 -15.28
N ASP A 33 6.23 9.89 -15.12
CA ASP A 33 7.59 9.34 -15.12
C ASP A 33 7.83 8.40 -13.92
N MET A 34 8.68 7.39 -14.12
CA MET A 34 9.13 6.53 -13.02
C MET A 34 10.21 7.28 -12.20
N PRO A 35 9.97 7.54 -10.90
CA PRO A 35 10.96 8.21 -10.06
C PRO A 35 12.10 7.25 -9.67
N GLY A 36 13.29 7.81 -9.42
CA GLY A 36 14.44 7.00 -8.96
C GLY A 36 14.31 6.45 -7.54
N ASN A 37 13.43 7.01 -6.71
CA ASN A 37 13.08 6.55 -5.36
C ASN A 37 11.56 6.41 -5.25
N VAL A 38 11.08 5.76 -4.19
CA VAL A 38 9.63 5.67 -3.93
C VAL A 38 9.02 7.06 -3.69
N VAL A 39 7.99 7.40 -4.46
CA VAL A 39 7.20 8.63 -4.35
C VAL A 39 5.74 8.28 -4.15
N TYR A 40 5.12 8.90 -3.15
CA TYR A 40 3.69 8.82 -2.88
C TYR A 40 3.02 10.15 -3.17
N MET A 41 1.96 10.13 -3.97
CA MET A 41 1.09 11.26 -4.26
C MET A 41 -0.33 10.91 -3.79
N PRO A 42 -0.89 11.57 -2.77
CA PRO A 42 -2.20 11.22 -2.21
C PRO A 42 -3.37 11.37 -3.19
N SER A 43 -3.29 12.33 -4.12
CA SER A 43 -4.38 12.72 -5.01
C SER A 43 -3.79 13.32 -6.29
N THR A 44 -4.38 12.99 -7.43
CA THR A 44 -4.02 13.57 -8.74
C THR A 44 -5.28 13.89 -9.55
N PRO A 45 -5.40 15.10 -10.11
CA PRO A 45 -6.54 15.46 -10.96
C PRO A 45 -6.74 14.52 -12.15
N GLU A 46 -5.65 13.99 -12.70
CA GLU A 46 -5.65 13.09 -13.85
C GLU A 46 -6.40 11.77 -13.56
N PHE A 47 -6.34 11.26 -12.33
CA PHE A 47 -7.07 10.06 -11.93
C PHE A 47 -8.48 10.40 -11.44
N GLU A 48 -8.63 11.47 -10.67
CA GLU A 48 -9.92 11.85 -10.09
C GLU A 48 -10.93 12.36 -11.13
N ALA A 49 -10.47 12.78 -12.32
CA ALA A 49 -11.32 13.13 -13.45
C ALA A 49 -11.88 11.91 -14.23
N LEU A 50 -11.37 10.70 -13.98
CA LEU A 50 -11.78 9.50 -14.71
C LEU A 50 -13.11 8.93 -14.19
N PRO A 51 -13.96 8.33 -15.04
CA PRO A 51 -15.18 7.62 -14.64
C PRO A 51 -14.99 6.62 -13.49
N ILE A 52 -13.92 5.83 -13.50
CA ILE A 52 -13.60 4.86 -12.45
C ILE A 52 -13.50 5.50 -11.06
N ALA A 53 -13.08 6.77 -10.98
CA ALA A 53 -13.02 7.48 -9.71
C ALA A 53 -14.40 7.59 -9.06
N LYS A 54 -15.44 7.82 -9.88
CA LYS A 54 -16.80 7.88 -9.38
C LYS A 54 -17.29 6.51 -8.91
N THR A 55 -16.99 5.45 -9.66
CA THR A 55 -17.31 4.07 -9.26
C THR A 55 -16.64 3.70 -7.93
N ILE A 56 -15.37 4.06 -7.75
CA ILE A 56 -14.65 3.83 -6.50
C ILE A 56 -15.34 4.58 -5.34
N GLU A 57 -15.68 5.85 -5.52
CA GLU A 57 -16.38 6.66 -4.50
C GLU A 57 -17.74 6.08 -4.13
N THR A 58 -18.59 5.75 -5.11
CA THR A 58 -19.99 5.36 -4.84
C THR A 58 -20.13 3.90 -4.45
N GLU A 59 -19.48 3.00 -5.18
CA GLU A 59 -19.69 1.55 -5.04
C GLU A 59 -18.75 0.91 -4.02
N LEU A 60 -17.52 1.40 -3.89
CA LEU A 60 -16.51 0.79 -3.01
C LEU A 60 -16.39 1.51 -1.66
N PHE A 61 -16.47 2.84 -1.66
CA PHE A 61 -16.44 3.66 -0.45
C PHE A 61 -17.82 4.12 0.03
N GLY A 62 -18.89 3.62 -0.60
CA GLY A 62 -20.26 3.84 -0.13
C GLY A 62 -20.64 5.31 -0.08
N THR A 63 -20.27 6.08 -1.11
CA THR A 63 -20.50 7.54 -1.26
C THR A 63 -19.69 8.45 -0.34
N LEU A 64 -18.74 7.89 0.43
CA LEU A 64 -17.78 8.71 1.16
C LEU A 64 -16.82 9.41 0.18
N PRO A 65 -16.48 10.69 0.38
CA PRO A 65 -15.49 11.37 -0.43
C PRO A 65 -14.15 10.63 -0.46
N THR A 66 -13.64 10.36 -1.65
CA THR A 66 -12.37 9.68 -1.88
C THR A 66 -11.31 10.62 -2.43
N GLN A 67 -10.07 10.15 -2.42
CA GLN A 67 -8.93 10.69 -3.15
C GLN A 67 -8.29 9.55 -3.94
N ILE A 68 -7.73 9.86 -5.12
CA ILE A 68 -7.04 8.87 -5.94
C ILE A 68 -5.71 9.42 -6.42
N GLY A 69 -4.64 8.71 -6.08
CA GLY A 69 -3.27 9.05 -6.44
C GLY A 69 -2.44 7.81 -6.67
N TYR A 70 -1.14 7.87 -6.35
CA TYR A 70 -0.22 6.78 -6.64
C TYR A 70 0.93 6.64 -5.64
N CYS A 71 1.52 5.44 -5.62
CA CYS A 71 2.83 5.13 -5.08
C CYS A 71 3.68 4.50 -6.20
N TYR A 72 4.73 5.18 -6.66
CA TYR A 72 5.64 4.71 -7.72
C TYR A 72 7.07 4.64 -7.23
N GLY A 73 7.88 3.79 -7.84
CA GLY A 73 9.33 3.80 -7.66
C GLY A 73 9.92 2.42 -7.52
N HIS A 74 10.95 2.32 -6.68
CA HIS A 74 11.78 1.14 -6.56
C HIS A 74 11.87 0.66 -5.10
N SER A 75 11.46 -0.57 -4.86
CA SER A 75 11.56 -1.24 -3.56
C SER A 75 11.54 -2.74 -3.76
N THR A 76 12.22 -3.47 -2.88
CA THR A 76 12.27 -4.93 -2.88
C THR A 76 12.12 -5.53 -1.50
N LYS A 77 11.98 -4.72 -0.43
CA LYS A 77 12.13 -5.18 0.95
C LYS A 77 10.94 -4.87 1.86
N LEU A 78 10.77 -5.68 2.92
CA LEU A 78 9.86 -5.43 4.05
C LEU A 78 10.41 -4.34 4.99
N ASN A 79 10.81 -3.21 4.44
CA ASN A 79 11.49 -2.13 5.19
C ASN A 79 10.59 -1.45 6.23
N ALA A 80 9.27 -1.50 6.03
CA ALA A 80 8.27 -1.00 6.95
C ALA A 80 6.92 -1.66 6.66
N THR A 81 5.96 -1.38 7.54
CA THR A 81 4.56 -1.69 7.32
C THR A 81 3.69 -0.58 7.88
N GLU A 82 2.55 -0.37 7.25
CA GLU A 82 1.56 0.63 7.57
C GLU A 82 0.15 0.06 7.56
N TRP A 83 -0.78 0.82 8.14
CA TRP A 83 -2.20 0.56 8.05
C TRP A 83 -2.99 1.86 8.14
N HIS A 84 -4.23 1.78 7.67
CA HIS A 84 -5.18 2.89 7.63
C HIS A 84 -6.40 2.60 8.50
N ALA A 85 -7.17 3.64 8.84
CA ALA A 85 -8.43 3.48 9.56
C ALA A 85 -9.55 2.87 8.67
N SER A 86 -9.33 2.83 7.36
CA SER A 86 -10.20 2.25 6.34
C SER A 86 -9.47 1.15 5.56
N GLY A 87 -10.21 0.42 4.73
CA GLY A 87 -9.59 -0.32 3.63
C GLY A 87 -8.96 0.65 2.62
N GLU A 88 -8.08 0.10 1.79
CA GLU A 88 -7.41 0.78 0.69
C GLU A 88 -7.69 0.01 -0.60
N VAL A 89 -8.17 0.71 -1.63
CA VAL A 89 -8.34 0.13 -2.96
C VAL A 89 -7.11 0.46 -3.79
N ASN A 90 -6.53 -0.55 -4.39
CA ASN A 90 -5.30 -0.44 -5.16
C ASN A 90 -5.43 -1.05 -6.54
N ILE A 91 -4.69 -0.48 -7.49
CA ILE A 91 -4.68 -0.97 -8.88
C ILE A 91 -3.22 -1.09 -9.35
N ALA A 92 -2.86 -2.29 -9.80
CA ALA A 92 -1.55 -2.59 -10.37
C ALA A 92 -1.45 -2.05 -11.80
N ALA A 93 -0.67 -0.98 -12.02
CA ALA A 93 -0.33 -0.49 -13.36
C ALA A 93 0.96 -1.14 -13.93
N THR A 94 1.69 -1.89 -13.10
CA THR A 94 2.74 -2.85 -13.47
C THR A 94 2.53 -4.13 -12.67
N ASP A 95 3.15 -5.23 -13.09
CA ASP A 95 3.32 -6.39 -12.21
C ASP A 95 4.12 -5.98 -10.97
N LEU A 96 3.76 -6.52 -9.80
CA LEU A 96 4.42 -6.22 -8.53
C LEU A 96 4.11 -7.29 -7.48
N VAL A 97 4.83 -7.23 -6.36
CA VAL A 97 4.55 -8.06 -5.17
C VAL A 97 4.21 -7.16 -4.00
N ILE A 98 3.15 -7.49 -3.26
CA ILE A 98 2.86 -6.89 -1.96
C ILE A 98 3.30 -7.83 -0.84
N ILE A 99 3.86 -7.31 0.23
CA ILE A 99 4.15 -8.05 1.46
C ILE A 99 3.17 -7.58 2.53
N VAL A 100 2.33 -8.48 3.01
CA VAL A 100 1.22 -8.15 3.90
C VAL A 100 1.22 -8.99 5.17
N GLY A 101 0.72 -8.40 6.25
CA GLY A 101 0.52 -9.04 7.55
C GLY A 101 -0.84 -8.66 8.13
N LEU A 102 -1.17 -9.17 9.32
CA LEU A 102 -2.41 -8.81 10.00
C LEU A 102 -2.13 -7.91 11.19
N ARG A 103 -2.92 -6.84 11.33
CA ARG A 103 -2.83 -5.90 12.46
C ARG A 103 -3.07 -6.61 13.80
N SER A 104 -3.86 -7.67 13.81
CA SER A 104 -4.10 -8.50 15.01
C SER A 104 -2.84 -9.22 15.52
N ASP A 105 -1.83 -9.41 14.67
CA ASP A 105 -0.55 -10.02 15.04
C ASP A 105 0.42 -9.03 15.68
N VAL A 106 0.13 -7.72 15.63
CA VAL A 106 0.92 -6.72 16.35
C VAL A 106 0.65 -6.83 17.85
N LYS A 107 1.72 -7.02 18.63
CA LYS A 107 1.70 -7.09 20.11
C LYS A 107 2.75 -6.15 20.67
N ASN A 108 2.33 -5.24 21.55
CA ASN A 108 3.21 -4.24 22.16
C ASN A 108 4.05 -3.49 21.12
N ASP A 109 3.40 -3.01 20.06
CA ASP A 109 4.01 -2.32 18.91
C ASP A 109 5.06 -3.13 18.15
N LYS A 110 5.04 -4.45 18.28
CA LYS A 110 5.95 -5.37 17.59
C LYS A 110 5.23 -6.46 16.81
N ILE A 111 5.81 -6.88 15.70
CA ILE A 111 5.38 -8.02 14.91
C ILE A 111 6.62 -8.74 14.37
N ASP A 112 6.62 -10.06 14.39
CA ASP A 112 7.68 -10.84 13.78
C ASP A 112 7.44 -10.97 12.27
N SER A 113 8.49 -10.77 11.47
CA SER A 113 8.46 -10.87 10.00
C SER A 113 7.88 -12.21 9.53
N SER A 114 8.03 -13.32 10.27
CA SER A 114 7.41 -14.61 9.93
C SER A 114 5.86 -14.59 9.82
N LYS A 115 5.20 -13.53 10.30
CA LYS A 115 3.75 -13.31 10.14
C LYS A 115 3.35 -12.70 8.81
N PHE A 116 4.31 -12.26 8.00
CA PHE A 116 4.06 -11.66 6.70
C PHE A 116 4.06 -12.72 5.59
N LYS A 117 3.22 -12.47 4.58
CA LYS A 117 3.17 -13.25 3.33
C LYS A 117 3.36 -12.31 2.15
N ALA A 118 3.91 -12.84 1.06
CA ALA A 118 4.08 -12.10 -0.18
C ALA A 118 3.07 -12.58 -1.22
N PHE A 119 2.47 -11.64 -1.97
CA PHE A 119 1.52 -11.92 -3.03
C PHE A 119 1.88 -11.15 -4.29
N PHE A 120 1.99 -11.87 -5.41
CA PHE A 120 2.10 -11.31 -6.75
C PHE A 120 0.75 -10.75 -7.19
N VAL A 121 0.77 -9.50 -7.65
CA VAL A 121 -0.36 -8.76 -8.21
C VAL A 121 -0.06 -8.49 -9.69
N PRO A 122 -0.74 -9.16 -10.63
CA PRO A 122 -0.53 -8.87 -12.04
C PRO A 122 -1.05 -7.48 -12.41
N LYS A 123 -0.40 -6.82 -13.36
CA LYS A 123 -0.88 -5.59 -14.00
C LYS A 123 -2.33 -5.77 -14.45
N GLY A 124 -3.15 -4.75 -14.24
CA GLY A 124 -4.58 -4.80 -14.54
C GLY A 124 -5.44 -5.18 -13.34
N THR A 125 -4.86 -5.79 -12.31
CA THR A 125 -5.62 -6.28 -11.15
C THR A 125 -5.91 -5.13 -10.18
N ALA A 126 -7.19 -4.99 -9.84
CA ALA A 126 -7.62 -4.17 -8.71
C ALA A 126 -7.84 -5.05 -7.48
N ILE A 127 -7.34 -4.60 -6.33
CA ILE A 127 -7.53 -5.27 -5.04
C ILE A 127 -8.00 -4.26 -4.00
N GLU A 128 -8.66 -4.74 -2.97
CA GLU A 128 -8.84 -4.02 -1.71
C GLU A 128 -8.01 -4.73 -0.66
N VAL A 129 -7.13 -4.00 0.03
CA VAL A 129 -6.56 -4.46 1.30
C VAL A 129 -7.42 -3.94 2.45
N TYR A 130 -7.80 -4.81 3.37
CA TYR A 130 -8.68 -4.44 4.46
C TYR A 130 -8.00 -3.52 5.48
N ALA A 131 -8.79 -2.77 6.26
CA ALA A 131 -8.28 -1.94 7.36
C ALA A 131 -7.51 -2.73 8.45
N THR A 132 -7.66 -4.06 8.46
CA THR A 132 -6.96 -4.98 9.35
C THR A 132 -5.62 -5.46 8.78
N THR A 133 -5.30 -5.10 7.54
CA THR A 133 -4.13 -5.56 6.81
C THR A 133 -2.97 -4.58 6.94
N LEU A 134 -1.86 -5.09 7.44
CA LEU A 134 -0.57 -4.43 7.39
C LEU A 134 -0.04 -4.55 5.97
N HIS A 135 0.34 -3.43 5.35
CA HIS A 135 0.90 -3.40 4.00
C HIS A 135 1.94 -2.28 3.90
N TYR A 136 2.62 -2.10 2.78
CA TYR A 136 3.51 -0.95 2.55
C TYR A 136 3.69 -0.74 1.05
N SER A 137 4.64 0.13 0.68
CA SER A 137 5.08 0.26 -0.71
C SER A 137 5.37 -1.11 -1.33
N PRO A 138 4.80 -1.43 -2.50
CA PRO A 138 5.05 -2.70 -3.18
C PRO A 138 6.52 -2.98 -3.45
N CYS A 139 6.82 -4.24 -3.70
CA CYS A 139 8.08 -4.71 -4.24
C CYS A 139 7.97 -4.81 -5.77
N GLN A 140 8.91 -4.22 -6.48
CA GLN A 140 9.01 -4.35 -7.93
C GLN A 140 9.42 -5.79 -8.32
N VAL A 141 9.06 -6.19 -9.55
CA VAL A 141 9.43 -7.49 -10.15
C VAL A 141 10.18 -7.33 -11.48
N SER A 142 10.58 -6.10 -11.80
CA SER A 142 11.47 -5.78 -12.91
C SER A 142 12.32 -4.56 -12.54
N ASN A 143 13.36 -4.29 -13.32
CA ASN A 143 14.20 -3.11 -13.14
C ASN A 143 13.47 -1.79 -13.45
N ASP A 144 12.29 -1.85 -14.06
CA ASP A 144 11.51 -0.67 -14.46
C ASP A 144 10.74 -0.05 -13.27
N GLY A 145 10.77 -0.68 -12.09
CA GLY A 145 10.05 -0.21 -10.89
C GLY A 145 8.62 -0.71 -10.83
N PHE A 146 7.85 -0.21 -9.86
CA PHE A 146 6.43 -0.53 -9.70
C PHE A 146 5.54 0.71 -9.90
N ARG A 147 4.33 0.49 -10.42
CA ARG A 147 3.28 1.50 -10.49
C ARG A 147 2.03 1.05 -9.74
N TRP A 148 1.73 1.71 -8.63
CA TRP A 148 0.61 1.38 -7.76
C TRP A 148 -0.33 2.57 -7.65
N VAL A 149 -1.54 2.44 -8.17
CA VAL A 149 -2.60 3.43 -7.96
C VAL A 149 -3.22 3.16 -6.59
N VAL A 150 -3.51 4.23 -5.85
CA VAL A 150 -4.01 4.18 -4.47
C VAL A 150 -5.27 5.02 -4.37
N ALA A 151 -6.36 4.42 -3.90
CA ALA A 151 -7.61 5.09 -3.59
C ALA A 151 -8.00 4.88 -2.12
N LEU A 152 -8.26 5.99 -1.45
CA LEU A 152 -8.52 6.07 0.00
C LEU A 152 -9.59 7.13 0.29
N PRO A 153 -10.17 7.16 1.50
CA PRO A 153 -10.98 8.27 1.94
C PRO A 153 -10.19 9.58 1.90
N LYS A 154 -10.85 10.66 1.48
CA LYS A 154 -10.23 11.97 1.30
C LYS A 154 -9.62 12.50 2.60
N GLY A 155 -8.39 12.97 2.51
CA GLY A 155 -7.56 13.45 3.63
C GLY A 155 -6.61 12.39 4.21
N THR A 156 -6.68 11.12 3.78
CA THR A 156 -5.74 10.08 4.23
C THR A 156 -4.32 10.37 3.72
N ASN A 157 -3.31 9.99 4.50
CA ASN A 157 -1.89 10.22 4.21
C ASN A 157 -1.49 11.72 4.10
N THR A 158 -2.35 12.65 4.56
CA THR A 158 -2.01 14.08 4.66
C THR A 158 -1.57 14.48 6.07
N GLU A 159 -1.02 15.68 6.23
CA GLU A 159 -0.50 16.17 7.52
C GLU A 159 -1.55 16.12 8.64
N LEU A 160 -1.08 15.82 9.85
CA LEU A 160 -1.91 15.88 11.07
C LEU A 160 -2.25 17.34 11.39
N GLU A 161 -3.53 17.60 11.68
CA GLU A 161 -4.02 18.95 12.03
C GLU A 161 -3.74 19.34 13.48
N ARG A 162 -3.39 18.36 14.32
CA ARG A 162 -3.18 18.55 15.75
C ARG A 162 -2.17 17.52 16.27
N PRO A 163 -1.48 17.81 17.38
CA PRO A 163 -0.63 16.82 18.03
C PRO A 163 -1.40 15.57 18.42
N VAL A 164 -0.76 14.41 18.30
CA VAL A 164 -1.30 13.10 18.67
C VAL A 164 -0.35 12.40 19.65
N CYS A 165 -0.90 11.56 20.53
CA CYS A 165 -0.10 10.86 21.53
C CYS A 165 0.54 9.57 20.99
N ASP A 166 -0.10 8.92 20.01
CA ASP A 166 0.43 7.69 19.42
C ASP A 166 1.57 8.00 18.46
N LYS A 167 2.79 7.61 18.84
CA LYS A 167 4.01 7.86 18.05
C LYS A 167 4.03 7.16 16.69
N LYS A 168 3.20 6.14 16.51
CA LYS A 168 3.10 5.40 15.23
C LYS A 168 2.28 6.15 14.19
N LEU A 169 1.39 7.05 14.64
CA LEU A 169 0.51 7.84 13.77
C LEU A 169 1.31 9.01 13.19
N ILE A 170 1.82 8.84 11.97
CA ILE A 170 2.70 9.84 11.33
C ILE A 170 1.96 10.77 10.34
N ALA A 171 0.77 10.37 9.88
CA ALA A 171 -0.10 11.17 9.01
C ALA A 171 -1.57 10.82 9.27
N LYS A 172 -2.51 11.62 8.77
CA LYS A 172 -3.95 11.34 8.95
C LYS A 172 -4.29 9.94 8.46
N SER A 173 -4.87 9.15 9.37
CA SER A 173 -5.26 7.77 9.10
C SER A 173 -4.09 6.90 8.59
N LYS A 174 -2.84 7.15 9.00
CA LYS A 174 -1.66 6.35 8.63
C LYS A 174 -0.77 6.09 9.82
N TRP A 175 -0.70 4.83 10.22
CA TRP A 175 0.24 4.37 11.24
C TRP A 175 1.34 3.56 10.60
N VAL A 176 2.57 3.66 11.09
CA VAL A 176 3.73 2.97 10.51
C VAL A 176 4.58 2.32 11.59
N LEU A 177 5.11 1.14 11.27
CA LEU A 177 6.20 0.47 11.97
C LEU A 177 7.34 0.17 10.98
N ALA A 178 8.57 0.55 11.33
CA ALA A 178 9.75 0.21 10.55
C ALA A 178 10.28 -1.18 10.91
N HIS A 179 10.97 -1.83 9.97
CA HIS A 179 11.84 -2.95 10.29
C HIS A 179 13.01 -2.48 11.16
N ILE A 180 13.42 -3.31 12.12
CA ILE A 180 14.53 -2.98 13.04
C ILE A 180 15.86 -2.69 12.32
N ASP A 181 16.01 -3.20 11.10
CA ASP A 181 17.19 -3.01 10.24
C ASP A 181 17.10 -1.76 9.35
N ASN A 182 15.95 -1.06 9.34
CA ASN A 182 15.76 0.15 8.55
C ASN A 182 16.19 1.39 9.35
N GLU A 183 17.50 1.53 9.54
CA GLU A 183 18.10 2.60 10.35
C GLU A 183 17.72 4.00 9.85
N GLU A 184 17.62 4.19 8.53
CA GLU A 184 17.25 5.47 7.94
C GLU A 184 15.85 5.91 8.40
N GLU A 185 14.87 5.02 8.31
CA GLU A 185 13.48 5.32 8.68
C GLU A 185 13.32 5.48 10.19
N ILE A 186 14.04 4.68 10.99
CA ILE A 186 14.07 4.81 12.45
C ILE A 186 14.67 6.15 12.86
N SER A 187 15.72 6.63 12.16
CA SER A 187 16.34 7.93 12.46
C SER A 187 15.40 9.12 12.24
N LYS A 188 14.38 8.96 11.38
CA LYS A 188 13.31 9.95 11.15
C LYS A 188 12.23 9.92 12.22
N GLY A 189 12.32 9.01 13.20
CA GLY A 189 11.39 8.90 14.33
C GLY A 189 10.33 7.81 14.16
N THR A 190 10.33 7.04 13.07
CA THR A 190 9.42 5.92 12.88
C THR A 190 9.71 4.83 13.91
N VAL A 191 8.65 4.28 14.52
CA VAL A 191 8.77 3.26 15.57
C VAL A 191 9.29 1.95 14.97
N ALA A 192 10.41 1.44 15.49
CA ALA A 192 10.93 0.13 15.12
C ALA A 192 10.03 -0.98 15.71
N GLY A 193 9.39 -1.76 14.84
CA GLY A 193 8.37 -2.73 15.24
C GLY A 193 8.39 -4.07 14.49
N ILE A 194 9.00 -4.15 13.30
CA ILE A 194 9.11 -5.43 12.58
C ILE A 194 10.45 -6.09 12.96
N THR A 195 10.38 -7.29 13.54
CA THR A 195 11.56 -8.07 13.95
C THR A 195 11.82 -9.27 13.03
N GLY A 196 13.00 -9.86 13.11
CA GLY A 196 13.35 -11.05 12.34
C GLY A 196 14.03 -10.71 11.01
N VAL A 197 13.75 -11.48 9.97
CA VAL A 197 14.38 -11.31 8.66
C VAL A 197 13.72 -10.17 7.89
N ASN A 198 14.49 -9.17 7.47
CA ASN A 198 14.03 -8.20 6.49
C ASN A 198 13.94 -8.86 5.11
N TYR A 199 12.75 -9.39 4.78
CA TYR A 199 12.55 -10.10 3.54
C TYR A 199 12.83 -9.23 2.32
N GLU A 200 13.42 -9.84 1.30
CA GLU A 200 13.69 -9.23 0.01
C GLU A 200 13.06 -10.09 -1.11
N ILE A 201 12.31 -9.45 -1.99
CA ILE A 201 11.79 -10.04 -3.23
C ILE A 201 12.90 -9.95 -4.29
N LYS A 202 13.24 -11.10 -4.87
CA LYS A 202 14.21 -11.23 -5.95
C LYS A 202 13.45 -11.58 -7.23
N TYR A 203 13.83 -10.93 -8.34
CA TYR A 203 13.24 -11.10 -9.66
C TYR A 203 14.33 -11.09 -10.73
#